data_AF-A0AB33YYQ9-F1
#
_entry.id   AF-A0AB33YYQ9-F1
#
_cell.length_a   1.000
_cell.length_b   1.000
_cell.length_c   1.000
_cell.angle_alpha   90.00
_cell.angle_beta   90.00
_cell.angle_gamma   90.00
#
_symmetry.space_group_name_H-M   'P 1'
#
loop_
_entity.id
_entity.type
_entity.pdbx_description
1 polymer ?
#
loop_
_entity_poly.entity_id
_entity_poly.type
_entity_poly.pdbx_seq_one_letter_code
_entity_poly.pdbx_strand_id
1 'polypeptide(L)'
;MDLLETDVFMWHGYSVLYLEGKWVKATPAFNIEMCTRFGVKPLGFNGVDDSFMHEFNEQDKKHMEYLTDYGFFADLPHERIITSLKSSYPKFFALVENNKSIKDSF
;
A
#
# COMPACT_ATOMS: atom_id res chain seq x y z
N MET A 1 -2.65 0.05 -15.95
CA MET A 1 -1.30 0.49 -15.56
C MET A 1 -0.90 1.83 -16.20
N ASP A 2 -1.57 2.25 -17.29
CA ASP A 2 -1.25 3.44 -18.09
C ASP A 2 -1.40 4.81 -17.38
N LEU A 3 -2.03 4.83 -16.20
CA LEU A 3 -2.32 6.06 -15.47
C LEU A 3 -1.20 6.46 -14.49
N LEU A 4 -0.52 5.48 -13.90
CA LEU A 4 0.62 5.72 -13.00
C LEU A 4 1.94 5.82 -13.76
N GLU A 5 2.02 5.23 -14.97
CA GLU A 5 3.20 5.26 -15.85
C GLU A 5 4.47 4.65 -15.22
N THR A 6 4.29 3.85 -14.18
CA THR A 6 5.33 3.08 -13.49
C THR A 6 4.74 1.81 -12.90
N ASP A 7 5.60 0.82 -12.66
CA ASP A 7 5.34 -0.40 -11.90
C ASP A 7 5.61 -0.24 -10.40
N VAL A 8 6.04 0.94 -9.95
CA VAL A 8 6.31 1.25 -8.54
C VAL A 8 5.08 1.84 -7.85
N PHE A 9 4.61 1.17 -6.80
CA PHE A 9 3.63 1.72 -5.86
C PHE A 9 4.35 2.50 -4.75
N MET A 10 4.18 3.82 -4.78
CA MET A 10 4.75 4.76 -3.82
C MET A 10 3.93 4.77 -2.55
N TRP A 11 4.61 4.66 -1.42
CA TRP A 11 4.04 4.71 -0.08
C TRP A 11 2.97 3.64 0.17
N HIS A 12 3.38 2.51 0.74
CA HIS A 12 2.48 1.48 1.23
C HIS A 12 2.43 1.50 2.77
N GLY A 13 1.22 1.49 3.32
CA GLY A 13 1.00 1.52 4.77
C GLY A 13 0.88 0.13 5.37
N TYR A 14 1.45 -0.05 6.56
CA TYR A 14 1.25 -1.19 7.43
C TYR A 14 0.91 -0.70 8.84
N SER A 15 0.26 -1.56 9.62
CA SER A 15 0.03 -1.30 11.04
C SER A 15 1.18 -1.86 11.87
N VAL A 16 1.48 -1.22 12.99
CA VAL A 16 2.42 -1.73 13.99
C VAL A 16 1.67 -1.83 15.30
N LEU A 17 1.70 -3.02 15.91
CA LEU A 17 1.01 -3.28 17.18
C LEU A 17 2.05 -3.56 18.26
N TYR A 18 1.82 -3.04 19.46
CA TYR A 18 2.63 -3.37 20.62
C TYR A 18 1.96 -4.49 21.41
N LEU A 19 2.48 -5.71 21.29
CA LEU A 19 1.92 -6.92 21.89
C LEU A 19 3.02 -7.62 22.70
N GLU A 20 2.69 -8.08 23.91
CA GLU A 20 3.61 -8.86 24.76
C GLU A 20 5.01 -8.26 24.94
N GLY A 21 5.12 -6.93 24.96
CA GLY A 21 6.40 -6.23 25.13
C GLY A 21 7.21 -6.01 23.84
N LYS A 22 6.68 -6.40 22.69
CA LYS A 22 7.33 -6.32 21.37
C LYS A 22 6.46 -5.56 20.37
N TRP A 23 7.10 -4.83 19.45
CA TRP A 23 6.44 -4.29 18.27
C TRP A 23 6.35 -5.35 17.18
N VAL A 24 5.16 -5.60 16.67
CA VAL A 24 4.90 -6.52 15.55
C VAL A 24 4.25 -5.77 14.40
N LYS A 25 4.75 -6.02 13.18
CA LYS A 25 4.22 -5.41 11.97
C LYS A 25 3.09 -6.27 11.40
N ALA A 26 1.99 -5.64 11.02
CA ALA A 26 0.86 -6.29 10.37
C ALA A 26 0.41 -5.45 9.18
N THR A 27 0.59 -5.97 7.97
CA THR A 27 -0.11 -5.40 6.81
C THR A 27 -1.60 -5.70 6.92
N PRO A 28 -2.48 -4.78 6.47
CA PRO A 28 -3.91 -5.01 6.53
C PRO A 28 -4.25 -6.31 5.78
N ALA A 29 -4.77 -7.29 6.52
CA ALA A 29 -5.19 -8.56 5.96
C ALA A 29 -6.33 -8.31 4.97
N PHE A 30 -6.09 -8.62 3.70
CA PHE A 30 -7.15 -8.62 2.69
C PHE A 30 -8.26 -9.58 3.14
N ASN A 31 -9.51 -9.19 2.92
CA ASN A 31 -10.66 -10.08 3.13
C ASN A 31 -10.43 -11.39 2.34
N ILE A 32 -10.70 -12.54 2.96
CA ILE A 32 -10.56 -13.87 2.35
C ILE A 32 -11.25 -13.95 0.98
N GLU A 33 -12.43 -13.36 0.82
CA GLU A 33 -13.14 -13.29 -0.45
C GLU A 33 -12.35 -12.52 -1.52
N MET A 34 -11.68 -11.44 -1.13
CA MET A 34 -10.79 -10.68 -2.00
C MET A 34 -9.55 -11.50 -2.36
N CYS A 35 -8.94 -12.17 -1.37
CA CYS A 35 -7.82 -13.09 -1.57
C CYS A 35 -8.14 -14.17 -2.60
N THR A 36 -9.28 -14.86 -2.45
CA THR A 36 -9.74 -15.89 -3.40
C THR A 36 -9.95 -15.32 -4.80
N ARG A 37 -10.58 -14.13 -4.92
CA ARG A 37 -10.84 -13.50 -6.22
C ARG A 37 -9.56 -13.13 -6.97
N PHE A 38 -8.52 -12.71 -6.25
CA PHE A 38 -7.25 -12.29 -6.84
C PHE A 38 -6.19 -13.40 -6.89
N GLY A 39 -6.51 -14.62 -6.43
CA GLY A 39 -5.57 -15.75 -6.41
C GLY A 39 -4.35 -15.48 -5.52
N VAL A 40 -4.56 -14.77 -4.41
CA VAL A 40 -3.53 -14.45 -3.42
C VAL A 40 -3.91 -15.10 -2.09
N LYS A 41 -2.92 -15.66 -1.37
CA LYS A 41 -3.17 -16.26 -0.06
C LYS A 41 -3.46 -15.17 0.98
N PRO A 42 -4.39 -15.40 1.91
CA PRO A 42 -4.54 -14.51 3.05
C PRO A 42 -3.27 -14.50 3.89
N LEU A 43 -2.90 -13.33 4.41
CA LEU A 43 -1.81 -13.20 5.37
C LEU A 43 -2.31 -13.61 6.75
N GLY A 44 -1.69 -14.64 7.32
CA GLY A 44 -1.94 -15.02 8.71
C GLY A 44 -1.28 -14.04 9.65
N PHE A 45 -1.94 -13.71 10.75
CA PHE A 45 -1.36 -12.92 11.83
C PHE A 45 -1.56 -13.69 13.15
N ASN A 46 -0.44 -14.11 13.76
CA ASN A 46 -0.45 -14.88 15.01
C ASN A 46 -0.22 -14.01 16.25
N GLY A 47 -0.03 -12.70 16.10
CA GLY A 47 0.23 -11.77 17.20
C GLY A 47 1.67 -11.74 17.71
N VAL A 48 2.56 -12.59 17.18
CA VAL A 48 3.93 -12.77 17.67
C VAL A 48 4.98 -12.42 16.59
N ASP A 49 4.72 -12.86 15.37
CA ASP A 49 5.57 -12.66 14.21
C ASP A 49 5.04 -11.55 13.32
N ASP A 50 5.95 -10.90 12.60
CA ASP A 50 5.58 -9.91 11.59
C ASP A 50 4.80 -10.61 10.46
N SER A 51 3.65 -10.03 10.11
CA SER A 51 2.85 -10.43 8.96
C SER A 51 2.95 -9.33 7.92
N PHE A 52 3.96 -9.41 7.05
CA PHE A 52 4.38 -8.27 6.24
C PHE A 52 4.11 -8.41 4.74
N MET A 53 4.21 -9.61 4.15
CA MET A 53 3.75 -9.89 2.78
C MET A 53 3.86 -11.37 2.42
N HIS A 54 3.11 -11.79 1.39
CA HIS A 54 3.45 -12.97 0.59
C HIS A 54 4.21 -12.47 -0.65
N GLU A 55 5.52 -12.69 -0.70
CA GLU A 55 6.35 -12.33 -1.87
C GLU A 55 5.92 -13.08 -3.15
N PHE A 56 5.15 -14.16 -2.98
CA PHE A 56 4.76 -15.10 -4.02
C PHE A 56 3.23 -15.26 -4.11
N ASN A 57 2.70 -15.31 -5.32
CA ASN A 57 1.31 -15.67 -5.56
C ASN A 57 1.08 -17.20 -5.45
N GLU A 58 -0.14 -17.68 -5.69
CA GLU A 58 -0.45 -19.13 -5.63
C GLU A 58 0.32 -20.00 -6.63
N GLN A 59 1.02 -19.41 -7.61
CA GLN A 59 1.86 -20.10 -8.59
C GLN A 59 3.37 -19.87 -8.37
N ASP A 60 3.78 -19.46 -7.16
CA ASP A 60 5.16 -19.16 -6.78
C ASP A 60 5.86 -18.11 -7.66
N LYS A 61 5.08 -17.21 -8.29
CA LYS A 61 5.65 -16.07 -9.02
C LYS A 61 5.77 -14.88 -8.09
N LYS A 62 6.93 -14.23 -8.13
CA LYS A 62 7.21 -12.98 -7.41
C LYS A 62 6.15 -11.94 -7.80
N HIS A 63 5.34 -11.52 -6.84
CA HIS A 63 4.15 -10.70 -7.10
C HIS A 63 4.36 -9.23 -6.73
N MET A 64 5.07 -8.97 -5.62
CA MET A 64 5.32 -7.62 -5.11
C MET A 64 6.61 -7.61 -4.29
N GLU A 65 7.33 -6.49 -4.29
CA GLU A 65 8.57 -6.28 -3.54
C GLU A 65 8.54 -4.92 -2.85
N TYR A 66 8.94 -4.88 -1.58
CA TYR A 66 9.17 -3.61 -0.89
C TYR A 66 10.53 -3.06 -1.30
N LEU A 67 10.53 -1.98 -2.09
CA LEU A 67 11.75 -1.33 -2.55
C LEU A 67 12.40 -0.45 -1.48
N THR A 68 11.61 0.12 -0.56
CA THR A 68 12.12 1.03 0.48
C THR A 68 11.23 0.97 1.72
N ASP A 69 11.83 0.73 2.90
CA ASP A 69 11.17 0.88 4.19
C ASP A 69 11.43 2.29 4.74
N TYR A 70 10.36 3.08 4.88
CA TYR A 70 10.41 4.42 5.46
C TYR A 70 10.30 4.43 6.99
N GLY A 71 10.16 3.25 7.60
CA GLY A 71 9.91 3.07 9.02
C GLY A 71 8.45 3.33 9.39
N PHE A 72 8.23 3.50 10.69
CA PHE A 72 6.93 3.83 11.26
C PHE A 72 6.91 5.27 11.75
N PHE A 73 5.73 5.88 11.68
CA PHE A 73 5.49 7.24 12.11
C PHE A 73 4.40 7.24 13.18
N ALA A 74 4.53 8.12 14.18
CA ALA A 74 3.51 8.26 15.21
C ALA A 74 2.19 8.85 14.67
N ASP A 75 2.29 9.62 13.58
CA ASP A 75 1.17 10.20 12.85
C ASP A 75 1.43 10.13 11.34
N LEU A 76 0.39 10.31 10.52
CA LEU A 76 0.47 10.23 9.06
C LEU A 76 1.40 11.33 8.51
N PRO A 77 2.52 11.00 7.84
CA PRO A 77 3.40 11.99 7.22
C PRO A 77 2.80 12.53 5.90
N HIS A 78 1.63 13.17 6.00
CA HIS A 78 0.77 13.55 4.90
C HIS A 78 1.50 14.36 3.81
N GLU A 79 2.21 15.42 4.20
CA GLU A 79 2.89 16.29 3.23
C GLU A 79 3.96 15.55 2.43
N ARG A 80 4.73 14.66 3.08
CA ARG A 80 5.74 13.83 2.41
C ARG A 80 5.09 12.89 1.40
N ILE A 81 4.03 12.19 1.82
CA ILE A 81 3.29 11.26 0.96
C ILE A 81 2.76 11.99 -0.27
N ILE A 82 2.02 13.10 -0.08
CA ILE A 82 1.42 13.85 -1.19
C ILE A 82 2.49 14.43 -2.12
N THR A 83 3.58 14.95 -1.58
CA THR A 83 4.68 15.50 -2.39
C THR A 83 5.30 14.42 -3.28
N SER A 84 5.61 13.24 -2.72
CA SER A 84 6.15 12.12 -3.50
C SER A 84 5.15 11.61 -4.54
N LEU A 85 3.87 11.46 -4.18
CA LEU A 85 2.85 10.97 -5.10
C LEU A 85 2.68 11.91 -6.30
N LYS A 86 2.69 13.24 -6.07
CA LYS A 86 2.62 14.23 -7.15
C LYS A 86 3.82 14.16 -8.09
N SER A 87 5.03 13.98 -7.56
CA SER A 87 6.23 13.85 -8.40
C SER A 87 6.28 12.54 -9.16
N SER A 88 5.82 11.44 -8.54
CA SER A 88 5.90 10.10 -9.12
C SER A 88 4.77 9.81 -10.11
N TYR A 89 3.59 10.41 -9.94
CA TYR A 89 2.39 10.15 -10.76
C TYR A 89 1.81 11.42 -11.41
N PRO A 90 2.59 12.16 -12.22
CA PRO A 90 2.19 13.48 -12.72
C PRO A 90 0.89 13.42 -13.56
N LYS A 91 0.73 12.40 -14.42
CA LYS A 91 -0.47 12.23 -15.26
C LYS A 91 -1.73 11.93 -14.47
N PHE A 92 -1.61 11.12 -13.41
CA PHE A 92 -2.72 10.85 -12.50
C PHE A 92 -3.21 12.15 -11.85
N PHE A 93 -2.29 12.97 -11.32
CA PHE A 93 -2.67 14.24 -10.69
C PHE A 93 -3.22 15.26 -11.68
N ALA A 94 -2.64 15.37 -12.88
CA ALA A 94 -3.18 16.24 -13.93
C ALA A 94 -4.63 15.87 -14.29
N LEU A 95 -4.94 14.57 -14.38
CA LEU A 95 -6.31 14.09 -14.62
C LEU A 95 -7.25 14.42 -13.45
N VAL A 96 -6.81 14.23 -12.20
CA VAL A 96 -7.61 14.53 -11.01
C VAL A 96 -7.92 16.02 -10.91
N GLU A 97 -6.94 16.89 -11.19
CA GLU A 97 -7.11 18.34 -11.16
C GLU A 97 -8.06 18.83 -12.26
N ASN A 98 -7.93 18.29 -13.49
CA ASN A 98 -8.84 18.60 -14.59
C ASN A 98 -10.29 18.16 -14.30
N ASN A 99 -10.48 17.06 -13.57
CA ASN A 99 -11.82 16.58 -13.19
C ASN A 99 -12.42 17.31 -11.98
N LYS A 100 -11.61 17.89 -11.09
CA LYS A 100 -12.10 18.75 -10.00
C LYS A 100 -12.74 20.03 -10.53
N SER A 101 -12.16 20.61 -11.59
CA SER A 101 -12.70 21.80 -12.27
C SER A 101 -14.16 21.65 -12.76
N ILE A 102 -14.61 20.40 -13.01
CA ILE A 102 -15.95 20.10 -13.50
C ILE A 102 -17.00 20.02 -12.37
N LYS A 103 -16.59 19.76 -11.11
CA LYS A 103 -17.52 19.64 -9.97
C LYS A 103 -17.81 20.97 -9.26
N ASP A 104 -16.95 21.96 -9.43
CA ASP A 104 -17.11 23.30 -8.82
C ASP A 104 -17.74 24.33 -9.78
N SER A 105 -18.28 23.88 -10.92
CA SER A 105 -18.90 24.73 -11.96
C SER A 105 -20.44 24.71 -11.99
N PHE A 106 -21.10 24.23 -10.91
CA PHE A 106 -22.55 24.31 -10.72
C PHE A 106 -22.92 24.85 -9.34
#